data_AF-A0A374HWS6-F1
#
_entry.id   AF-A0A374HWS6-F1
#
_cell.length_a   1.000
_cell.length_b   1.000
_cell.length_c   1.000
_cell.angle_alpha   90.00
_cell.angle_beta   90.00
_cell.angle_gamma   90.00
#
_symmetry.space_group_name_H-M   'P 1'
#
loop_
_entity.id
_entity.type
_entity.pdbx_description
1 polymer ?
#
loop_
_entity_poly.entity_id
_entity_poly.type
_entity_poly.pdbx_seq_one_letter_code
_entity_poly.pdbx_strand_id
1 'polypeptide(L)'
;MTMKLGNYKDNDVELCRTTNSRVSTHTAEALLEQHIPFTKNSKKIPFFKRETYQGADTLWVITINPRRYGQARRVIDGMDRAYRERLVLSNY
;
A
#
# COMPACT_ATOMS: atom_id res chain seq x y z
N MET A 1 -22.48 -3.18 15.79
CA MET A 1 -21.37 -4.01 16.30
C MET A 1 -20.19 -3.88 15.34
N THR A 2 -19.20 -3.07 15.70
CA THR A 2 -18.00 -2.82 14.88
C THR A 2 -16.90 -3.78 15.29
N MET A 3 -16.72 -4.86 14.53
CA MET A 3 -15.56 -5.74 14.70
C MET A 3 -14.33 -5.05 14.13
N LYS A 4 -13.58 -4.33 14.98
CA LYS A 4 -12.21 -3.89 14.66
C LYS A 4 -11.28 -5.10 14.83
N LEU A 5 -10.99 -5.79 13.74
CA LEU A 5 -9.95 -6.81 13.70
C LEU A 5 -8.60 -6.12 13.45
N GLY A 6 -7.80 -5.98 14.51
CA GLY A 6 -6.42 -5.50 14.44
C GLY A 6 -6.21 -4.19 15.19
N ASN A 7 -5.56 -4.31 16.35
CA ASN A 7 -4.95 -3.20 17.06
C ASN A 7 -3.97 -2.48 16.13
N TYR A 8 -4.36 -1.33 15.60
CA TYR A 8 -3.40 -0.34 15.09
C TYR A 8 -2.42 -0.04 16.23
N LYS A 9 -1.15 -0.42 16.07
CA LYS A 9 -0.06 0.12 16.86
C LYS A 9 0.51 1.27 16.05
N ASP A 10 0.71 2.44 16.65
CA ASP A 10 1.29 3.67 16.05
C ASP A 10 2.66 3.51 15.35
N ASN A 11 3.13 2.28 15.12
CA ASN A 11 4.41 1.92 14.52
C ASN A 11 4.28 1.31 13.12
N ASP A 12 3.09 1.28 12.51
CA ASP A 12 2.95 0.78 11.14
C ASP A 12 3.71 1.68 10.17
N VAL A 13 4.44 1.05 9.25
CA VAL A 13 5.33 1.71 8.30
C VAL A 13 4.75 1.61 6.90
N GLU A 14 5.03 2.62 6.08
CA GLU A 14 4.67 2.58 4.66
C GLU A 14 5.41 1.42 4.00
N LEU A 15 4.66 0.54 3.34
CA LEU A 15 5.19 -0.54 2.50
C LEU A 15 5.32 -0.07 1.06
N CYS A 16 4.23 0.49 0.54
CA CYS A 16 4.18 1.03 -0.82
C CYS A 16 3.07 2.06 -0.98
N ARG A 17 3.18 2.86 -2.04
CA ARG A 17 2.14 3.79 -2.47
C ARG A 17 1.97 3.79 -3.99
N THR A 18 0.78 4.16 -4.45
CA THR A 18 0.47 4.29 -5.88
C THR A 18 -0.71 5.23 -6.11
N THR A 19 -0.74 5.89 -7.26
CA THR A 19 -1.88 6.66 -7.72
C THR A 19 -2.92 5.79 -8.45
N ASN A 20 -2.56 4.55 -8.78
CA ASN A 20 -3.41 3.63 -9.53
C ASN A 20 -4.27 2.76 -8.58
N SER A 21 -5.59 2.95 -8.63
CA SER A 21 -6.54 2.21 -7.79
C SER A 21 -6.54 0.70 -8.04
N ARG A 22 -6.35 0.26 -9.28
CA ARG A 22 -6.30 -1.17 -9.63
C ARG A 22 -5.06 -1.82 -9.04
N VAL A 23 -3.91 -1.14 -9.12
CA VAL A 23 -2.65 -1.62 -8.54
C VAL A 23 -2.75 -1.70 -7.02
N SER A 24 -3.37 -0.70 -6.37
CA SER A 24 -3.54 -0.75 -4.91
C SER A 24 -4.50 -1.84 -4.44
N THR A 25 -5.51 -2.19 -5.22
CA THR A 25 -6.41 -3.32 -4.92
C THR A 25 -5.70 -4.66 -5.12
N HIS A 26 -5.01 -4.84 -6.25
CA HIS A 26 -4.28 -6.06 -6.52
C HIS A 26 -3.17 -6.33 -5.49
N THR A 27 -2.47 -5.28 -5.04
CA THR A 27 -1.46 -5.39 -3.98
C THR A 27 -2.09 -5.81 -2.64
N ALA A 28 -3.27 -5.28 -2.32
CA ALA A 28 -3.99 -5.65 -1.10
C ALA A 28 -4.46 -7.11 -1.16
N GLU A 29 -4.96 -7.57 -2.31
CA GLU A 29 -5.36 -8.97 -2.53
C GLU A 29 -4.16 -9.91 -2.34
N ALA A 30 -3.01 -9.61 -2.95
CA ALA A 30 -1.80 -10.42 -2.81
C ALA A 30 -1.34 -10.54 -1.34
N LEU A 31 -1.46 -9.47 -0.55
CA LEU A 31 -1.15 -9.50 0.89
C LEU A 31 -2.19 -10.29 1.69
N LEU A 32 -3.47 -10.21 1.33
CA LEU A 32 -4.55 -10.99 1.95
C LEU A 32 -4.35 -12.50 1.71
N GLU A 33 -4.01 -12.91 0.49
CA GLU A 33 -3.75 -14.31 0.12
C GLU A 33 -2.62 -14.94 0.97
N GLN A 34 -1.64 -14.13 1.36
CA GLN A 34 -0.53 -14.55 2.22
C GLN A 34 -0.81 -14.36 3.72
N HIS A 35 -2.05 -14.03 4.07
CA HIS A 35 -2.50 -13.74 5.43
C HIS A 35 -1.63 -12.70 6.15
N ILE A 36 -1.13 -11.71 5.42
CA ILE A 36 -0.32 -10.62 5.95
C ILE A 36 -1.27 -9.50 6.38
N PRO A 37 -1.31 -9.10 7.67
CA PRO A 37 -2.09 -7.95 8.10
C PRO A 37 -1.50 -6.66 7.51
N PHE A 38 -2.35 -5.84 6.89
CA PHE A 38 -1.99 -4.53 6.38
C PHE A 38 -3.14 -3.56 6.59
N THR A 39 -2.82 -2.29 6.37
CA THR A 39 -3.76 -1.20 6.31
C THR A 39 -3.69 -0.57 4.93
N LYS A 40 -4.83 -0.40 4.27
CA LYS A 40 -4.94 0.34 3.01
C LYS A 40 -5.69 1.64 3.25
N ASN A 41 -4.99 2.76 3.06
CA ASN A 41 -5.54 4.10 3.19
C ASN A 41 -5.47 4.85 1.86
N SER A 42 -6.33 5.85 1.70
CA SER A 42 -6.26 6.83 0.62
C SER A 42 -5.96 8.21 1.18
N LYS A 43 -5.19 9.00 0.43
CA LYS A 43 -4.92 10.40 0.71
C LYS A 43 -5.32 11.22 -0.50
N LYS A 44 -6.12 12.27 -0.29
CA LYS A 44 -6.44 13.23 -1.35
C LYS A 44 -5.18 14.04 -1.67
N ILE A 45 -4.79 14.07 -2.94
CA ILE A 45 -3.67 14.86 -3.43
C ILE A 45 -4.15 16.31 -3.61
N PRO A 46 -3.54 17.28 -2.91
CA PRO A 46 -3.86 18.69 -3.10
C PRO A 46 -3.63 19.12 -4.54
N PHE A 47 -4.48 20.01 -5.07
CA PHE A 47 -4.46 20.41 -6.49
C PHE A 47 -3.05 20.82 -6.97
N PHE A 48 -2.37 21.66 -6.19
CA PHE A 48 -1.02 22.16 -6.50
C PHE A 48 0.08 21.09 -6.51
N LYS A 49 -0.19 19.87 -6.01
CA LYS A 49 0.75 18.73 -6.09
C LYS A 49 0.39 17.75 -7.20
N ARG A 50 -0.77 17.87 -7.86
CA ARG A 50 -1.23 16.84 -8.82
C ARG A 50 -0.30 16.68 -10.01
N GLU A 51 0.39 17.74 -10.41
CA GLU A 51 1.39 17.69 -11.49
C GLU A 51 2.48 16.64 -11.21
N THR A 52 3.00 16.56 -9.98
CA THR A 52 4.00 15.55 -9.58
C THR A 52 3.44 14.13 -9.52
N TYR A 53 2.11 13.99 -9.52
CA TYR A 53 1.39 12.71 -9.49
C TYR A 53 0.66 12.45 -10.82
N GLN A 54 1.13 13.03 -11.93
CA GLN A 54 0.57 12.83 -13.28
C GLN A 54 -0.93 13.15 -13.35
N GLY A 55 -1.38 14.16 -12.61
CA GLY A 55 -2.77 14.59 -12.56
C GLY A 55 -3.66 13.80 -11.60
N ALA A 56 -3.14 12.76 -10.94
CA ALA A 56 -3.94 11.96 -10.01
C ALA A 56 -4.44 12.80 -8.82
N ASP A 57 -5.68 12.54 -8.40
CA ASP A 57 -6.32 13.21 -7.27
C ASP A 57 -6.21 12.43 -5.95
N THR A 58 -5.78 11.18 -6.02
CA THR A 58 -5.77 10.23 -4.91
C THR A 58 -4.47 9.43 -4.91
N LEU A 59 -3.86 9.34 -3.73
CA LEU A 59 -2.71 8.48 -3.45
C LEU A 59 -3.16 7.35 -2.53
N TRP A 60 -2.98 6.11 -2.97
CA TRP A 60 -3.19 4.92 -2.15
C TRP A 60 -1.90 4.59 -1.43
N VAL A 61 -2.00 4.34 -0.13
CA VAL A 61 -0.87 4.00 0.74
C VAL A 61 -1.20 2.71 1.48
N ILE A 62 -0.31 1.73 1.38
CA ILE A 62 -0.40 0.49 2.13
C ILE A 62 0.65 0.55 3.24
N THR A 63 0.20 0.39 4.48
CA THR A 63 1.06 0.33 5.66
C THR A 63 1.01 -1.05 6.31
N ILE A 64 2.10 -1.43 6.96
CA ILE A 64 2.26 -2.74 7.56
C ILE A 64 3.03 -2.64 8.89
N ASN A 65 2.84 -3.63 9.75
CA ASN A 65 3.73 -3.81 10.88
C ASN A 65 5.19 -4.03 10.43
N PRO A 66 6.17 -3.28 10.97
CA PRO A 66 7.60 -3.41 10.67
C PRO A 66 8.12 -4.86 10.67
N ARG A 67 7.65 -5.69 11.59
CA ARG A 67 8.10 -7.09 11.75
C ARG A 67 7.75 -7.97 10.55
N ARG A 68 6.76 -7.59 9.75
CA ARG A 68 6.31 -8.30 8.55
C ARG A 68 6.75 -7.62 7.27
N TYR A 69 7.50 -6.51 7.35
CA TYR A 69 7.92 -5.73 6.19
C TYR A 69 8.66 -6.58 5.16
N GLY A 70 9.67 -7.35 5.59
CA GLY A 70 10.42 -8.22 4.69
C GLY A 70 9.57 -9.32 4.04
N GLN A 71 8.59 -9.87 4.77
CA GLN A 71 7.65 -10.85 4.21
C GLN A 71 6.77 -10.21 3.14
N ALA A 72 6.17 -9.06 3.44
CA ALA A 72 5.30 -8.34 2.52
C ALA A 72 6.06 -7.81 1.29
N ARG A 73 7.32 -7.43 1.48
CA ARG A 73 8.19 -7.00 0.37
C ARG A 73 8.39 -8.12 -0.64
N ARG A 74 8.61 -9.35 -0.17
CA ARG A 74 8.73 -10.54 -1.03
C ARG A 74 7.43 -10.86 -1.77
N VAL A 75 6.27 -10.66 -1.13
CA VAL A 75 4.97 -10.78 -1.82
C VAL A 75 4.89 -9.79 -2.97
N ILE A 76 5.24 -8.53 -2.73
CA ILE A 76 5.27 -7.52 -3.79
C ILE A 76 6.28 -7.89 -4.86
N ASP A 77 7.47 -8.37 -4.50
CA ASP A 77 8.50 -8.77 -5.46
C ASP A 77 8.06 -9.99 -6.30
N GLY A 78 7.17 -10.83 -5.81
CA GLY A 78 6.56 -11.93 -6.55
C GLY A 78 5.41 -11.53 -7.49
N MET A 79 4.90 -10.30 -7.39
CA MET A 79 3.82 -9.82 -8.26
C MET A 79 4.30 -9.61 -9.71
N ASP A 80 3.36 -9.65 -10.64
CA ASP A 80 3.62 -9.31 -12.04
C ASP A 80 4.31 -7.95 -12.19
N ARG A 81 5.31 -7.91 -13.07
CA ARG A 81 6.13 -6.71 -13.33
C ARG A 81 5.30 -5.48 -13.65
N ALA A 82 4.21 -5.64 -14.41
CA ALA A 82 3.31 -4.55 -14.79
C ALA A 82 2.60 -3.87 -13.60
N TYR A 83 2.47 -4.56 -12.46
CA TYR A 83 1.93 -3.99 -11.22
C TYR A 83 3.04 -3.41 -10.36
N ARG A 84 4.16 -4.12 -10.21
CA ARG A 84 5.32 -3.67 -9.42
C ARG A 84 5.89 -2.34 -9.90
N GLU A 85 6.01 -2.14 -11.21
CA GLU A 85 6.54 -0.88 -11.79
C GLU A 85 5.64 0.33 -11.54
N ARG A 86 4.38 0.11 -11.15
CA ARG A 86 3.41 1.17 -10.80
C ARG A 86 3.29 1.40 -9.30
N LEU A 87 4.09 0.70 -8.50
CA LEU A 87 4.22 0.89 -7.06
C LEU A 87 5.49 1.68 -6.76
N VAL A 88 5.37 2.68 -5.90
CA VAL A 88 6.52 3.30 -5.24
C VAL A 88 6.72 2.60 -3.92
N LEU A 89 7.85 1.93 -3.76
CA LEU A 89 8.17 1.09 -2.61
C LEU A 89 8.89 1.93 -1.57
N SER A 90 8.60 1.68 -0.29
CA SER A 90 9.31 2.30 0.81
C SER A 90 10.68 1.64 1.00
N ASN A 91 11.57 2.31 1.73
CA ASN A 91 12.90 1.81 2.10
C ASN A 91 13.05 1.65 3.62
N TYR A 92 11.94 1.37 4.32
CA TYR A 92 11.97 1.05 5.74
C TYR A 92 12.80 -0.22 6.01
#